data_AF-X1CGF9-F1
#
_entry.id   AF-X1CGF9-F1
#
_cell.length_a   1.000
_cell.length_b   1.000
_cell.length_c   1.000
_cell.angle_alpha   90.00
_cell.angle_beta   90.00
_cell.angle_gamma   90.00
#
_symmetry.space_group_name_H-M   'P 1'
#
loop_
_entity.id
_entity.type
_entity.pdbx_description
1 polymer ?
#
loop_
_entity_poly.entity_id
_entity_poly.type
_entity_poly.pdbx_seq_one_letter_code
_entity_poly.pdbx_strand_id
1 'polypeptide(L)' 'MGLFGNEDLKPEKSKGYELGLEHQFNLPLLARISWFDRKTEQLISWVEISR' A
#
# COMPACT_ATOMS: atom_id res chain seq x y z
N MET A 1 -27.89 -18.36 -1.82
CA MET A 1 -26.68 -17.67 -1.33
C MET A 1 -25.55 -18.68 -1.37
N GLY A 2 -24.90 -18.80 -2.53
CA GLY A 2 -23.83 -19.77 -2.75
C GLY A 2 -22.49 -19.21 -2.28
N LEU A 3 -21.67 -20.05 -1.67
CA LEU A 3 -20.26 -19.74 -1.43
C LEU A 3 -19.56 -19.74 -2.79
N PHE A 4 -19.35 -18.57 -3.38
CA PHE A 4 -18.53 -18.42 -4.59
C PHE A 4 -17.06 -18.37 -4.14
N GLY A 5 -16.39 -19.52 -4.18
CA GLY A 5 -14.95 -19.64 -3.94
C GLY A 5 -14.18 -19.37 -5.24
N ASN A 6 -13.12 -18.57 -5.16
CA ASN A 6 -12.17 -18.37 -6.24
C ASN A 6 -10.85 -19.06 -5.87
N GLU A 7 -10.60 -20.25 -6.43
CA GLU A 7 -9.38 -21.04 -6.14
C GLU A 7 -8.10 -20.40 -6.70
N ASP A 8 -8.23 -19.47 -7.67
CA ASP A 8 -7.13 -18.73 -8.28
C ASP A 8 -6.81 -17.40 -7.56
N LEU A 9 -7.45 -17.12 -6.43
CA LEU A 9 -7.25 -15.88 -5.68
C LEU A 9 -5.83 -15.85 -5.10
N LYS A 10 -4.95 -15.08 -5.76
CA LYS A 10 -3.58 -14.88 -5.30
C LYS A 10 -3.55 -13.82 -4.20
N PRO A 11 -2.70 -13.99 -3.17
CA PRO A 11 -2.54 -12.99 -2.12
C PRO A 11 -2.05 -11.67 -2.72
N GLU A 12 -2.66 -10.56 -2.31
CA GLU A 12 -2.24 -9.21 -2.69
C GLU A 12 -0.79 -8.98 -2.24
N LYS A 13 0.05 -8.50 -3.17
CA LYS A 13 1.45 -8.19 -2.89
C LYS A 13 1.64 -6.69 -2.97
N SER A 14 1.84 -6.05 -1.83
CA SER A 14 2.27 -4.65 -1.80
C SER A 14 3.77 -4.56 -1.61
N LYS A 15 4.44 -3.77 -2.45
CA LYS A 15 5.84 -3.36 -2.26
C LYS A 15 5.85 -1.84 -2.10
N GLY A 16 6.55 -1.38 -1.08
CA GLY A 16 6.70 0.05 -0.83
C GLY A 16 8.16 0.36 -0.54
N TYR A 17 8.59 1.52 -1.01
CA TYR A 17 9.86 2.13 -0.66
C TYR A 17 9.56 3.37 0.17
N GLU A 18 10.25 3.48 1.30
CA GLU A 18 10.15 4.64 2.18
C GLU A 18 11.54 5.22 2.38
N LEU A 19 11.67 6.52 2.14
CA LEU A 19 12.87 7.29 2.40
C LEU A 19 12.51 8.43 3.33
N GLY A 20 13.09 8.41 4.52
CA GLY A 20 12.94 9.45 5.53
C GLY A 20 14.26 10.17 5.75
N LEU A 21 14.23 11.50 5.76
CA LEU A 21 15.31 12.33 6.24
C LEU A 21 14.80 13.13 7.44
N GLU A 22 15.51 12.99 8.55
CA GLU A 22 15.26 13.76 9.76
C GLU A 22 16.49 14.62 10.04
N HIS A 23 16.26 15.92 10.27
CA HIS A 23 17.29 16.84 10.65
C HIS A 23 16.84 17.66 11.86
N GLN A 24 17.57 17.50 12.95
CA GLN A 24 17.42 18.31 14.15
C GLN A 24 18.42 19.46 14.09
N PHE A 25 17.89 20.68 14.12
CA PHE A 25 18.73 21.87 14.17
C PHE A 25 19.21 22.10 15.61
N ASN A 26 20.26 22.92 15.80
CA ASN A 26 20.71 23.32 17.14
C ASN A 26 19.71 24.24 17.88
N LEU A 27 18.67 24.68 17.19
CA LEU A 27 17.49 25.33 17.76
C LEU A 27 16.44 24.26 18.10
N PRO A 28 15.40 24.55 18.91
CA PRO A 28 14.30 23.62 19.16
C PRO A 28 13.39 23.46 17.93
N LEU A 29 13.98 23.13 16.78
CA LEU A 29 13.34 22.96 15.48
C LEU A 29 13.76 21.60 14.92
N LEU A 30 12.76 20.84 14.49
CA LEU A 30 12.93 19.53 13.86
C LEU A 30 12.29 19.58 12.47
N ALA A 31 13.06 19.26 11.45
CA ALA A 31 12.56 19.06 10.10
C ALA A 31 12.55 17.57 9.77
N ARG A 32 11.42 17.10 9.25
CA ARG A 32 11.27 15.74 8.75
C ARG A 32 10.73 15.78 7.33
N ILE A 33 11.41 15.11 6.43
CA ILE A 33 11.00 14.92 5.05
C ILE A 33 10.80 13.42 4.85
N SER A 34 9.60 13.02 4.45
CA SER A 34 9.25 11.64 4.18
C SER A 34 8.79 11.51 2.74
N TRP A 35 9.47 10.69 1.96
CA TRP A 35 9.05 10.28 0.64
C TRP A 35 8.65 8.82 0.68
N PHE A 36 7.44 8.53 0.22
CA PHE A 36 6.90 7.18 0.15
C PHE A 36 6.48 6.89 -1.29
N ASP A 37 6.91 5.76 -1.81
CA ASP A 37 6.41 5.20 -3.06
C ASP A 37 5.82 3.82 -2.75
N ARG A 38 4.57 3.60 -3.15
CA ARG A 38 3.87 2.35 -2.87
C ARG A 38 3.26 1.81 -4.14
N LYS A 39 3.71 0.61 -4.53
CA LYS A 39 3.19 -0.12 -5.67
C LYS A 39 2.48 -1.36 -5.17
N THR A 40 1.16 -1.40 -5.36
CA THR A 40 0.33 -2.55 -5.04
C THR A 40 0.09 -3.37 -6.30
N GLU A 41 0.48 -4.64 -6.27
CA GLU A 41 0.22 -5.60 -7.33
C GLU A 41 -0.87 -6.57 -6.87
N GLN A 42 -1.81 -6.87 -7.78
CA GLN A 42 -2.92 -7.82 -7.55
C GLN A 42 -3.92 -7.36 -6.48
N LEU A 43 -4.33 -6.10 -6.56
CA LEU A 43 -5.41 -5.54 -5.73
C LEU A 43 -6.71 -6.30 -6.03
N ILE A 44 -7.25 -7.01 -5.04
CA ILE A 44 -8.46 -7.82 -5.21
C ILE A 44 -9.65 -6.87 -5.35
N SER A 45 -10.15 -6.67 -6.57
CA SER A 45 -11.33 -5.87 -6.84
C SER A 45 -12.58 -6.74 -6.93
N TRP A 46 -13.67 -6.31 -6.29
CA TRP A 46 -14.97 -6.96 -6.47
C TRP A 46 -15.44 -6.72 -7.92
N VAL A 47 -15.54 -7.78 -8.71
CA VAL A 47 -16.10 -7.72 -10.06
C VAL A 47 -17.58 -8.06 -9.95
N GLU A 48 -18.44 -7.05 -10.06
CA GLU A 48 -19.88 -7.27 -10.14
C GLU A 48 -20.17 -7.97 -11.47
N ILE A 49 -20.60 -9.23 -11.40
CA ILE A 49 -21.05 -9.96 -12.58
C ILE A 49 -22.46 -9.43 -12.89
N SER A 50 -22.54 -8.35 -13.68
CA SER A 50 -23.80 -7.84 -14.21
C SER A 50 -24.40 -8.89 -15.13
N ARG A 51 -25.62 -9.35 -14.81
CA ARG A 51 -26.43 -10.22 -15.64
C ARG A 51 -27.46 -9.41 -16.41
#